data_AF-A0A7C5I3I8-F1
#
_entry.id   AF-A0A7C5I3I8-F1
#
_cell.length_a   1.000
_cell.length_b   1.000
_cell.length_c   1.000
_cell.angle_alpha   90.00
_cell.angle_beta   90.00
_cell.angle_gamma   90.00
#
_symmetry.space_group_name_H-M   'P 1'
#
loop_
_entity.id
_entity.type
_entity.pdbx_description
1 polymer ?
#
loop_
_entity_poly.entity_id
_entity_poly.type
_entity_poly.pdbx_seq_one_letter_code
_entity_poly.pdbx_strand_id
1 'polypeptide(L)'
;MRKLYPYLLLIPTFVIIIMFIYYPAGSALKLSLYKTSPFGNRTIYVGLRNFRQLFEDPEYLYAVRFTLIYVSVSVAITIFMSFIIAYMLTRGVPGTRIYRTFLFAPYAVSPAIAGTLWTFLLNPVVGHVNYFFAKLFGIQVAWL
;
A
#
# COMPACT_ATOMS: atom_id res chain seq x y z
N MET A 1 -16.10 -38.61 -16.74
CA MET A 1 -14.85 -38.22 -16.04
C MET A 1 -14.28 -36.85 -16.48
N ARG A 2 -14.56 -36.32 -17.68
CA ARG A 2 -14.04 -35.03 -18.20
C ARG A 2 -14.39 -33.77 -17.38
N LYS A 3 -15.44 -33.82 -16.55
CA LYS A 3 -15.86 -32.68 -15.71
C LYS A 3 -15.10 -32.53 -14.38
N LEU A 4 -14.44 -33.59 -13.90
CA LEU A 4 -13.76 -33.57 -12.58
C LEU A 4 -12.28 -33.15 -12.67
N TYR A 5 -11.66 -33.36 -13.83
CA TYR A 5 -10.25 -33.05 -14.07
C TYR A 5 -9.86 -31.59 -13.82
N PRO A 6 -10.67 -30.58 -14.23
CA PRO A 6 -10.37 -29.18 -13.93
C PRO A 6 -10.36 -28.89 -12.42
N TYR A 7 -11.24 -29.53 -11.64
CA TYR A 7 -11.28 -29.35 -10.19
C TYR A 7 -10.08 -29.97 -9.49
N LEU A 8 -9.61 -31.14 -9.95
CA LEU A 8 -8.39 -31.77 -9.46
C LEU A 8 -7.15 -30.89 -9.67
N LEU A 9 -7.07 -30.18 -10.80
CA LEU A 9 -5.97 -29.25 -11.10
C LEU A 9 -6.00 -27.98 -10.22
N LEU A 10 -7.16 -27.62 -9.65
CA LEU A 10 -7.28 -26.49 -8.74
C LEU A 10 -6.87 -26.83 -7.29
N ILE A 11 -6.91 -28.12 -6.91
CA ILE A 11 -6.55 -28.58 -5.55
C ILE A 11 -5.21 -28.02 -5.07
N PRO A 12 -4.07 -28.12 -5.80
CA PRO A 12 -2.79 -27.60 -5.30
C PRO A 12 -2.82 -26.10 -5.04
N THR A 13 -3.51 -25.32 -5.90
CA THR A 13 -3.69 -23.88 -5.71
C THR A 13 -4.49 -23.59 -4.44
N PHE A 14 -5.60 -24.29 -4.22
CA PHE A 14 -6.41 -24.11 -3.01
C PHE A 14 -5.65 -24.52 -1.75
N VAL A 15 -4.88 -25.61 -1.80
CA VAL A 15 -4.04 -26.04 -0.68
C VAL A 15 -3.05 -24.95 -0.29
N ILE A 16 -2.35 -24.36 -1.26
CA ILE A 16 -1.40 -23.26 -1.01
C ILE A 16 -2.13 -22.04 -0.45
N ILE A 17 -3.24 -21.61 -1.05
CA ILE A 17 -4.02 -20.46 -0.59
C ILE A 17 -4.52 -20.68 0.85
N ILE A 18 -5.06 -21.86 1.16
CA ILE A 18 -5.57 -22.17 2.49
C ILE A 18 -4.43 -22.16 3.51
N MET A 19 -3.31 -22.80 3.19
CA MET A 19 -2.18 -22.93 4.10
C MET A 19 -1.46 -21.61 4.38
N PHE A 20 -1.28 -20.76 3.36
CA PHE A 20 -0.45 -19.55 3.47
C PHE A 20 -1.24 -18.25 3.58
N ILE A 21 -2.54 -18.24 3.27
CA ILE A 21 -3.39 -17.04 3.37
C ILE A 21 -4.45 -17.23 4.45
N TYR A 22 -5.33 -18.22 4.30
CA TYR A 22 -6.49 -18.33 5.20
C TYR A 22 -6.14 -18.85 6.60
N TYR A 23 -5.23 -19.82 6.70
CA TYR A 23 -4.77 -20.33 7.99
C TYR A 23 -4.10 -19.25 8.87
N PRO A 24 -3.10 -18.47 8.38
CA PRO A 24 -2.53 -17.39 9.17
C PRO A 24 -3.53 -16.25 9.43
N ALA A 25 -4.41 -15.92 8.47
CA ALA A 25 -5.46 -14.93 8.70
C ALA A 25 -6.41 -15.34 9.83
N GLY A 26 -6.87 -16.60 9.82
CA GLY A 26 -7.69 -17.16 10.90
C GLY A 26 -6.95 -17.20 12.24
N SER A 27 -5.66 -17.51 12.22
CA SER A 27 -4.80 -17.47 13.41
C SER A 27 -4.66 -16.05 13.98
N ALA A 28 -4.51 -15.05 13.12
CA ALA A 28 -4.46 -13.64 13.51
C ALA A 28 -5.80 -13.16 14.08
N LEU A 29 -6.92 -13.55 13.46
CA LEU A 29 -8.25 -13.28 14.00
C LEU A 29 -8.45 -13.92 15.37
N LYS A 30 -8.05 -15.18 15.55
CA LYS A 30 -8.06 -15.83 16.86
C LYS A 30 -7.21 -15.02 17.84
N LEU A 31 -5.96 -14.73 17.50
CA LEU A 31 -5.02 -14.00 18.36
C LEU A 31 -5.52 -12.60 18.75
N SER A 32 -6.31 -11.94 17.90
CA SER A 32 -6.91 -10.63 18.21
C SER A 32 -7.81 -10.64 19.46
N LEU A 33 -8.34 -11.80 19.85
CA LEU A 33 -9.17 -11.99 21.05
C LEU A 33 -8.36 -12.38 22.30
N TYR A 34 -7.04 -12.56 22.14
CA TYR A 34 -6.15 -12.93 23.23
C TYR A 34 -5.13 -11.81 23.48
N LYS A 35 -4.64 -11.72 24.70
CA LYS A 35 -3.48 -10.93 25.07
C LYS A 35 -2.30 -11.88 25.21
N THR A 36 -1.35 -11.77 24.30
CA THR A 36 -0.15 -12.61 24.27
C THR A 36 1.07 -11.77 24.62
N SER A 37 1.95 -12.31 25.47
CA SER A 37 3.25 -11.70 25.76
C SER A 37 4.07 -11.57 24.48
N PRO A 38 4.94 -10.56 24.31
CA PRO A 38 5.79 -10.39 23.13
C PRO A 38 6.60 -11.64 22.75
N PHE A 39 6.94 -12.47 23.74
CA PHE A 39 7.70 -13.72 23.54
C PHE A 39 6.82 -14.98 23.49
N GLY A 40 5.49 -14.86 23.52
CA GLY A 40 4.57 -15.99 23.39
C GLY A 40 4.43 -16.88 24.65
N ASN A 41 5.20 -16.62 25.72
CA ASN A 41 5.22 -17.49 26.91
C ASN A 41 3.91 -17.51 27.71
N ARG A 42 3.02 -16.53 27.51
CA ARG A 42 1.70 -16.46 28.16
C ARG A 42 0.68 -15.87 27.20
N THR A 43 -0.47 -16.52 27.10
CA THR A 43 -1.61 -16.10 26.28
C THR A 43 -2.87 -16.18 27.12
N ILE A 44 -3.57 -15.06 27.27
CA ILE A 44 -4.79 -14.95 28.08
C ILE A 44 -5.93 -14.56 27.15
N TYR A 45 -7.06 -15.27 27.21
CA TYR A 45 -8.25 -14.86 26.47
C TYR A 45 -8.86 -13.60 27.09
N VAL A 46 -8.98 -12.53 26.30
CA VAL A 46 -9.51 -11.24 26.74
C VAL A 46 -10.77 -10.81 25.98
N GLY A 47 -11.26 -11.65 25.06
CA GLY A 47 -12.43 -11.38 24.23
C GLY A 47 -12.24 -10.09 23.43
N LEU A 48 -13.23 -9.20 23.45
CA LEU A 48 -13.22 -7.95 22.69
C LEU A 48 -12.48 -6.79 23.36
N ARG A 49 -11.79 -7.03 24.50
CA ARG A 49 -11.11 -5.96 25.25
C ARG A 49 -10.06 -5.24 24.42
N ASN A 50 -9.31 -5.97 23.59
CA ASN A 50 -8.31 -5.39 22.70
C ASN A 50 -8.94 -4.38 21.73
N PHE A 51 -10.10 -4.71 21.15
CA PHE A 51 -10.83 -3.81 20.25
C PHE A 51 -11.34 -2.57 20.98
N ARG A 52 -11.91 -2.73 22.19
CA ARG A 52 -12.37 -1.59 22.98
C ARG A 52 -11.22 -0.62 23.30
N GLN A 53 -10.08 -1.14 23.73
CA GLN A 53 -8.88 -0.32 23.97
C GLN A 53 -8.42 0.40 22.71
N LEU A 54 -8.45 -0.28 21.57
CA LEU A 54 -8.05 0.28 20.27
C LEU A 54 -8.98 1.42 19.82
N PHE A 55 -10.30 1.29 20.02
CA PHE A 55 -11.26 2.33 19.65
C PHE A 55 -11.35 3.47 20.67
N GLU A 56 -10.87 3.28 21.90
CA GLU A 56 -10.74 4.33 22.90
C GLU A 56 -9.42 5.12 22.75
N ASP A 57 -8.47 4.62 21.96
CA ASP A 57 -7.18 5.25 21.71
C ASP A 57 -7.29 6.37 20.65
N PRO A 58 -7.05 7.65 21.03
CA PRO A 58 -7.15 8.77 20.10
C PRO A 58 -6.09 8.74 19.00
N GLU A 59 -4.90 8.17 19.25
CA GLU A 59 -3.85 8.05 18.24
C GLU A 59 -4.24 7.04 17.16
N TYR A 60 -4.84 5.92 17.57
CA TYR A 60 -5.36 4.93 16.63
C TYR A 60 -6.47 5.52 15.75
N LEU A 61 -7.45 6.20 16.35
CA LEU A 61 -8.54 6.83 15.59
C LEU A 61 -8.02 7.90 14.63
N TYR A 62 -7.02 8.67 15.05
CA TYR A 62 -6.35 9.64 14.18
C TYR A 62 -5.68 8.94 13.00
N ALA A 63 -4.89 7.89 13.24
CA ALA A 63 -4.20 7.13 12.20
C ALA A 63 -5.18 6.50 11.20
N VAL A 64 -6.30 5.93 11.67
CA VAL A 64 -7.35 5.37 10.82
C VAL A 64 -7.98 6.46 9.95
N ARG A 65 -8.37 7.59 10.54
CA ARG A 65 -8.96 8.71 9.80
C ARG A 65 -8.01 9.28 8.76
N PHE A 66 -6.75 9.49 9.15
CA PHE A 66 -5.71 9.98 8.24
C PHE A 66 -5.52 9.01 7.07
N THR A 67 -5.40 7.71 7.34
CA THR A 67 -5.25 6.67 6.31
C THR A 67 -6.45 6.64 5.37
N LEU A 68 -7.67 6.71 5.89
CA LEU A 68 -8.89 6.73 5.08
C LEU A 68 -8.95 7.95 4.15
N ILE A 69 -8.64 9.14 4.66
CA ILE A 69 -8.59 10.36 3.85
C ILE A 69 -7.48 10.24 2.80
N TYR A 70 -6.28 9.85 3.22
CA TYR A 70 -5.12 9.69 2.35
C TYR A 70 -5.41 8.73 1.19
N VAL A 71 -5.93 7.53 1.49
CA VAL A 71 -6.26 6.53 0.46
C VAL A 71 -7.36 7.05 -0.46
N SER A 72 -8.43 7.63 0.10
CA SER A 72 -9.56 8.11 -0.72
C SER A 72 -9.12 9.20 -1.70
N VAL A 73 -8.37 10.19 -1.22
CA VAL A 73 -7.87 11.30 -2.04
C VAL A 73 -6.84 10.79 -3.06
N SER A 74 -5.88 9.97 -2.62
CA SER A 74 -4.84 9.42 -3.50
C SER A 74 -5.44 8.57 -4.63
N VAL A 75 -6.37 7.68 -4.31
CA VAL A 75 -7.04 6.82 -5.30
C VAL A 75 -7.87 7.66 -6.26
N ALA A 76 -8.66 8.63 -5.75
CA ALA A 76 -9.48 9.49 -6.60
C ALA A 76 -8.62 10.29 -7.61
N ILE A 77 -7.55 10.93 -7.14
CA ILE A 77 -6.62 11.68 -8.00
C ILE A 77 -5.96 10.74 -9.00
N THR A 78 -5.50 9.57 -8.57
CA THR A 78 -4.82 8.59 -9.43
C THR A 78 -5.73 8.10 -10.54
N ILE A 79 -6.97 7.72 -10.22
CA ILE A 79 -7.97 7.27 -11.22
C ILE A 79 -8.27 8.40 -12.20
N PHE A 80 -8.51 9.61 -11.70
CA PHE A 80 -8.83 10.76 -12.54
C PHE A 80 -7.70 11.09 -13.52
N MET A 81 -6.46 11.18 -13.03
CA MET A 81 -5.27 11.44 -13.85
C MET A 81 -5.01 10.31 -14.85
N SER A 82 -5.12 9.05 -14.40
CA SER A 82 -4.95 7.88 -15.27
C SER A 82 -5.99 7.84 -16.38
N PHE A 83 -7.23 8.22 -16.08
CA PHE A 83 -8.29 8.31 -17.07
C PHE A 83 -8.01 9.38 -18.13
N ILE A 84 -7.58 10.59 -17.73
CA ILE A 84 -7.21 11.66 -18.67
C ILE A 84 -6.08 11.19 -19.60
N ILE A 85 -5.02 10.61 -19.04
CA ILE A 85 -3.87 10.11 -19.80
C ILE A 85 -4.32 9.00 -20.77
N ALA A 86 -5.09 8.03 -20.29
CA ALA A 86 -5.60 6.94 -21.13
C ALA A 86 -6.50 7.45 -22.27
N TYR A 87 -7.34 8.44 -21.99
CA TYR A 87 -8.19 9.08 -22.99
C TYR A 87 -7.38 9.77 -24.08
N MET A 88 -6.36 10.56 -23.70
CA MET A 88 -5.48 11.23 -24.65
C MET A 88 -4.74 10.22 -25.53
N LEU A 89 -4.16 9.18 -24.94
CA LEU A 89 -3.44 8.13 -25.69
C LEU A 89 -4.32 7.37 -26.68
N THR A 90 -5.63 7.29 -26.44
CA THR A 90 -6.59 6.62 -27.33
C THR A 90 -6.87 7.43 -28.59
N ARG A 91 -6.69 8.77 -28.56
CA ARG A 91 -6.94 9.65 -29.71
C ARG A 91 -5.84 9.64 -30.80
N GLY A 92 -4.89 8.70 -30.74
CA GLY A 92 -3.90 8.52 -31.79
C GLY A 92 -2.74 9.52 -31.76
N VAL A 93 -2.35 10.02 -30.58
CA VAL A 93 -1.23 10.96 -30.43
C VAL A 93 0.06 10.33 -30.99
N PRO A 94 0.83 11.03 -31.84
CA PRO A 94 2.10 10.51 -32.34
C PRO A 94 3.04 10.18 -31.16
N GLY A 95 3.71 9.03 -31.22
CA GLY A 95 4.62 8.58 -30.16
C GLY A 95 3.99 7.78 -29.02
N THR A 96 2.73 7.32 -29.15
CA THR A 96 2.00 6.54 -28.12
C THR A 96 2.81 5.37 -27.53
N ARG A 97 3.64 4.69 -28.33
CA ARG A 97 4.51 3.58 -27.87
C ARG A 97 5.56 4.03 -26.84
N ILE A 98 6.15 5.20 -27.04
CA ILE A 98 7.16 5.77 -26.14
C ILE A 98 6.48 6.20 -24.83
N TYR A 99 5.35 6.89 -24.92
CA TYR A 99 4.56 7.30 -23.75
C TYR A 99 4.14 6.10 -22.88
N ARG A 100 3.62 5.02 -23.49
CA ARG A 100 3.29 3.79 -22.74
C ARG A 100 4.51 3.22 -22.01
N THR A 101 5.67 3.20 -22.65
CA THR A 101 6.90 2.66 -22.05
C THR A 101 7.30 3.45 -20.81
N PHE A 102 7.29 4.80 -20.88
CA PHE A 102 7.60 5.64 -19.71
C PHE A 102 6.55 5.56 -18.60
N LEU A 103 5.27 5.37 -18.93
CA LEU A 103 4.21 5.20 -17.93
C LEU A 103 4.35 3.88 -17.15
N PHE A 104 4.83 2.82 -17.80
CA PHE A 104 5.02 1.52 -17.14
C PHE A 104 6.40 1.37 -16.50
N ALA A 105 7.41 2.16 -16.90
CA ALA A 105 8.77 2.06 -16.34
C ALA A 105 8.83 2.14 -14.80
N PRO A 106 8.08 3.03 -14.11
CA PRO A 106 8.09 3.11 -12.65
C PRO A 106 7.54 1.86 -11.97
N TYR A 107 6.67 1.08 -12.62
CA TYR A 107 6.12 -0.16 -12.04
C TYR A 107 7.19 -1.23 -11.81
N ALA A 108 8.34 -1.14 -12.48
CA ALA A 108 9.47 -2.03 -12.25
C ALA A 108 10.29 -1.63 -11.01
N VAL A 109 10.10 -0.44 -10.46
CA VAL A 109 10.84 0.06 -9.29
C VAL A 109 10.20 -0.50 -8.02
N SER A 110 11.01 -1.12 -7.16
CA SER A 110 10.50 -1.64 -5.88
C SER A 110 10.06 -0.51 -4.94
N PRO A 111 9.07 -0.74 -4.06
CA PRO A 111 8.66 0.28 -3.08
C PRO A 111 9.80 0.78 -2.21
N ALA A 112 10.75 -0.10 -1.85
CA ALA A 112 11.92 0.26 -1.06
C ALA A 112 12.84 1.23 -1.80
N ILE A 113 13.18 0.95 -3.07
CA ILE A 113 14.01 1.83 -3.90
C ILE A 113 13.30 3.17 -4.13
N ALA A 114 12.00 3.12 -4.44
CA ALA A 114 11.20 4.33 -4.61
C ALA A 114 11.24 5.20 -3.33
N GLY A 115 11.11 4.60 -2.15
CA GLY A 115 11.24 5.29 -0.87
C GLY A 115 12.61 5.96 -0.69
N THR A 116 13.69 5.22 -0.92
CA THR A 116 15.06 5.76 -0.82
C THR A 116 15.31 6.91 -1.81
N LEU A 117 14.81 6.78 -3.05
CA LEU A 117 14.90 7.85 -4.05
C LEU A 117 14.18 9.12 -3.57
N TRP A 118 12.98 8.98 -3.01
CA TRP A 118 12.25 10.11 -2.45
C TRP A 118 13.00 10.74 -1.27
N THR A 119 13.57 9.95 -0.37
CA THR A 119 14.41 10.46 0.74
C THR A 119 15.60 11.26 0.22
N PHE A 120 16.27 10.79 -0.83
CA PHE A 120 17.38 11.51 -1.46
C PHE A 120 16.92 12.81 -2.13
N LEU A 121 15.82 12.76 -2.90
CA LEU A 121 15.28 13.91 -3.62
C LEU A 121 14.76 15.01 -2.69
N LEU A 122 14.19 14.63 -1.56
CA LEU A 122 13.63 15.52 -0.54
C LEU A 122 14.65 15.92 0.54
N ASN A 123 15.91 15.49 0.41
CA ASN A 123 16.95 15.85 1.37
C ASN A 123 17.08 17.39 1.48
N PRO A 124 17.10 17.95 2.69
CA PRO A 124 17.05 19.41 2.85
C PRO A 124 18.31 20.13 2.35
N VAL A 125 19.47 19.45 2.33
CA VAL A 125 20.78 20.05 2.01
C VAL A 125 21.16 19.83 0.53
N VAL A 126 20.97 18.61 0.01
CA VAL A 126 21.39 18.24 -1.35
C VAL A 126 20.23 17.82 -2.27
N GLY A 127 19.00 17.81 -1.74
CA GLY A 127 17.82 17.39 -2.46
C GLY A 127 17.42 18.39 -3.54
N HIS A 128 17.26 17.89 -4.76
CA HIS A 128 16.93 18.73 -5.91
C HIS A 128 15.52 19.33 -5.76
N VAL A 129 14.59 18.61 -5.13
CA VAL A 129 13.23 19.10 -4.89
C VAL A 129 13.26 20.31 -3.96
N ASN A 130 14.01 20.24 -2.85
CA ASN A 130 14.10 21.36 -1.92
C ASN A 130 14.83 22.56 -2.56
N TYR A 131 15.87 22.32 -3.37
CA TYR A 131 16.54 23.36 -4.14
C TYR A 131 15.58 24.10 -5.10
N PHE A 132 14.76 23.35 -5.86
CA PHE A 132 13.78 23.96 -6.76
C PHE A 132 12.72 24.75 -6.00
N PHE A 133 12.20 24.23 -4.88
CA PHE A 133 11.23 24.93 -4.04
C PHE A 133 11.81 26.21 -3.43
N ALA A 134 13.04 26.16 -2.91
CA ALA A 134 13.72 27.34 -2.38
C ALA A 134 13.93 28.42 -3.46
N LYS A 135 14.24 28.03 -4.69
CA LYS A 135 14.42 28.98 -5.80
C LYS A 135 13.10 29.60 -6.30
N LEU A 136 12.02 28.81 -6.35
CA LEU A 136 10.72 29.28 -6.86
C LEU A 136 9.92 30.05 -5.82
N PHE A 137 9.97 29.61 -4.56
CA PHE A 137 9.11 30.12 -3.49
C PHE A 137 9.88 30.79 -2.35
N GLY A 138 11.21 30.74 -2.34
CA GLY A 138 12.03 31.32 -1.26
C GLY A 138 11.98 30.53 0.06
N ILE A 139 11.34 29.35 0.08
CA ILE A 139 11.10 28.57 1.29
C ILE A 139 11.95 27.31 1.25
N GLN A 140 12.77 27.10 2.27
CA GLN A 140 13.42 25.82 2.52
C GLN A 140 12.52 24.99 3.43
N VAL A 141 11.91 23.94 2.88
CA VAL A 141 11.01 23.07 3.63
C VAL A 141 11.80 21.85 4.11
N ALA A 142 11.85 21.62 5.41
CA ALA A 142 12.36 20.38 5.98
C ALA A 142 11.27 19.31 5.88
N TRP A 143 11.21 18.63 4.74
CA TRP A 143 10.25 17.56 4.46
C TRP A 143 10.45 16.32 5.32
N LEU A 144 11.68 16.14 5.82
CA LEU A 144 12.19 15.01 6.59
C LEU A 144 12.97 15.53 7.79
#